data_AF-A0A2R6NX25-F1
#
_entry.id   AF-A0A2R6NX25-F1
#
_cell.length_a   1.000
_cell.length_b   1.000
_cell.length_c   1.000
_cell.angle_alpha   90.00
_cell.angle_beta   90.00
_cell.angle_gamma   90.00
#
_symmetry.space_group_name_H-M   'P 1'
#
loop_
_entity.id
_entity.type
_entity.pdbx_description
1 polymer ?
#
loop_
_entity_poly.entity_id
_entity_poly.type
_entity_poly.pdbx_seq_one_letter_code
_entity_poly.pdbx_strand_id
1 'polypeptide(L)'
;YPVQLSWHPMYIDGVGKADFEGCERAYSESNQLASGTRMSTPFHRHQAIEQHWAFRSLDKYAESGKLIFDNYKQALAIIRQDGADLEVLSTSLGTTAKDYELDIVHERTYLQALKLEPAEVSLQLDYMELLQELDDARRHASVASVAFQNLNHDIRSKGLRGAAITAVKNRYRNSWNKLERTEERVQTLEDQLGIEDRWSAGSKEYDSAFEELTMRKYRLALDKLERLVVQRLLELSKLGMSGLGYKLREKIGKALRTRADAIRKALDEYNKQAGLLKPPRQRLQWTQLVAMSTVGEFDLLRDARQDVRNFAWAHPSRREATRLYFNVKRAHKEIVRCNLEARRLLTYMFNDHVDFYHAVSTNIISNPLLARELSSRWAERDRINTVLARRLAQLSRLSGFTGVLTVGQREGRDHRLVAGIPYPS
;
A
#
# COMPACT_ATOMS: atom_id res chain seq x y z
N TYR A 1 2.87 4.63 4.37
CA TYR A 1 2.36 3.68 5.38
C TYR A 1 0.90 3.88 5.78
N PRO A 2 0.41 5.05 6.24
CA PRO A 2 -1.02 5.22 6.60
C PRO A 2 -1.97 4.92 5.43
N VAL A 3 -1.55 5.20 4.20
CA VAL A 3 -2.24 4.80 2.95
C VAL A 3 -2.39 3.27 2.85
N GLN A 4 -1.37 2.49 3.21
CA GLN A 4 -1.41 1.03 3.04
C GLN A 4 -2.34 0.33 4.02
N LEU A 5 -2.47 0.81 5.27
CA LEU A 5 -3.49 0.30 6.21
C LEU A 5 -4.91 0.71 5.82
N SER A 6 -5.06 1.82 5.10
CA SER A 6 -6.35 2.32 4.66
C SER A 6 -6.88 1.60 3.41
N TRP A 7 -5.97 1.11 2.56
CA TRP A 7 -6.31 0.52 1.26
C TRP A 7 -5.96 -0.97 1.12
N HIS A 8 -5.66 -1.67 2.22
CA HIS A 8 -5.38 -3.10 2.15
C HIS A 8 -6.69 -3.88 1.88
N PRO A 9 -6.73 -4.81 0.90
CA PRO A 9 -7.95 -5.58 0.58
C PRO A 9 -8.57 -6.29 1.80
N MET A 10 -7.71 -6.79 2.70
CA MET A 10 -8.13 -7.42 3.96
C MET A 10 -8.85 -6.47 4.93
N TYR A 11 -8.62 -5.15 4.84
CA TYR A 11 -9.20 -4.16 5.75
C TYR A 11 -10.34 -3.34 5.12
N ILE A 12 -10.53 -3.39 3.80
CA ILE A 12 -11.62 -2.69 3.11
C ILE A 12 -12.92 -3.51 3.13
N ASP A 13 -14.03 -2.92 3.57
CA ASP A 13 -15.36 -3.55 3.50
C ASP A 13 -15.81 -3.87 2.05
N GLY A 14 -16.57 -4.95 1.85
CA GLY A 14 -17.17 -5.32 0.56
C GLY A 14 -16.26 -6.09 -0.40
N VAL A 15 -14.94 -6.09 -0.19
CA VAL A 15 -13.97 -6.69 -1.13
C VAL A 15 -13.99 -8.22 -1.16
N GLY A 16 -14.42 -8.87 -0.07
CA GLY A 16 -14.32 -10.32 0.08
C GLY A 16 -12.85 -10.78 0.04
N LYS A 17 -12.56 -11.78 -0.80
CA LYS A 17 -11.21 -12.33 -1.04
C LYS A 17 -10.61 -11.91 -2.38
N ALA A 18 -11.15 -10.87 -3.01
CA ALA A 18 -10.64 -10.40 -4.29
C ALA A 18 -9.16 -9.97 -4.19
N ASP A 19 -8.35 -10.44 -5.15
CA ASP A 19 -6.94 -10.07 -5.31
C ASP A 19 -6.75 -8.72 -6.03
N PHE A 20 -7.82 -8.19 -6.63
CA PHE A 20 -7.84 -7.01 -7.50
C PHE A 20 -6.95 -7.11 -8.76
N GLU A 21 -6.60 -8.33 -9.19
CA GLU A 21 -5.72 -8.54 -10.34
C GLU A 21 -6.50 -8.79 -11.64
N GLY A 22 -7.84 -8.88 -11.60
CA GLY A 22 -8.65 -9.25 -12.76
C GLY A 22 -8.46 -8.34 -13.98
N CYS A 23 -8.52 -7.01 -13.77
CA CYS A 23 -8.30 -6.05 -14.86
C CYS A 23 -6.85 -6.09 -15.36
N GLU A 24 -5.90 -6.21 -14.45
CA GLU A 24 -4.48 -6.29 -14.81
C GLU A 24 -4.21 -7.50 -15.71
N ARG A 25 -4.67 -8.69 -15.31
CA ARG A 25 -4.54 -9.91 -16.10
C ARG A 25 -5.18 -9.75 -17.47
N ALA A 26 -6.37 -9.14 -17.53
CA ALA A 26 -7.06 -8.87 -18.79
C ALA A 26 -6.25 -8.01 -19.75
N TYR A 27 -5.74 -6.87 -19.30
CA TYR A 27 -4.95 -5.98 -20.16
C TYR A 27 -3.56 -6.55 -20.46
N SER A 28 -2.96 -7.31 -19.53
CA SER A 28 -1.70 -8.00 -19.78
C SER A 28 -1.83 -9.05 -20.89
N GLU A 29 -2.91 -9.84 -20.89
CA GLU A 29 -3.22 -10.80 -21.96
C GLU A 29 -3.36 -10.09 -23.32
N SER A 30 -3.96 -8.90 -23.35
CA SER A 30 -4.15 -8.13 -24.58
C SER A 30 -2.84 -7.70 -25.27
N ASN A 31 -1.71 -7.70 -24.55
CA ASN A 31 -0.40 -7.41 -25.15
C ASN A 31 0.01 -8.42 -26.23
N GLN A 32 -0.57 -9.63 -26.24
CA GLN A 32 -0.35 -10.62 -27.30
C GLN A 32 -0.80 -10.11 -28.68
N LEU A 33 -1.73 -9.16 -28.73
CA LEU A 33 -2.17 -8.53 -29.98
C LEU A 33 -1.10 -7.65 -30.62
N ALA A 34 -0.12 -7.16 -29.85
CA ALA A 34 0.82 -6.15 -30.32
C ALA A 34 1.68 -6.63 -31.50
N SER A 35 2.15 -7.88 -31.47
CA SER A 35 2.99 -8.43 -32.55
C SER A 35 2.20 -8.58 -33.86
N GLY A 36 0.99 -9.14 -33.78
CA GLY A 36 0.14 -9.41 -34.95
C GLY A 36 -0.47 -8.16 -35.58
N THR A 37 -0.77 -7.13 -34.78
CA THR A 37 -1.49 -5.92 -35.23
C THR A 37 -0.59 -4.75 -35.64
N ARG A 38 0.73 -4.86 -35.40
CA ARG A 38 1.71 -3.79 -35.63
C ARG A 38 1.72 -3.31 -37.09
N MET A 39 1.71 -4.27 -38.02
CA MET A 39 1.75 -4.00 -39.47
C MET A 39 0.40 -4.22 -40.17
N SER A 40 -0.65 -4.53 -39.41
CA SER A 40 -1.99 -4.73 -39.96
C SER A 40 -2.63 -3.43 -40.42
N THR A 41 -3.48 -3.52 -41.44
CA THR A 41 -4.38 -2.42 -41.80
C THR A 41 -5.34 -2.12 -40.63
N PRO A 42 -5.95 -0.91 -40.58
CA PRO A 42 -6.88 -0.55 -39.51
C PRO A 42 -8.03 -1.56 -39.32
N PHE A 43 -8.58 -2.07 -40.43
CA PHE A 43 -9.64 -3.07 -40.43
C PHE A 43 -9.21 -4.36 -39.69
N HIS A 44 -8.08 -4.96 -40.09
CA HIS A 44 -7.60 -6.20 -39.48
C HIS A 44 -7.17 -6.00 -38.02
N ARG A 45 -6.69 -4.81 -37.66
CA ARG A 45 -6.39 -4.45 -36.27
C ARG A 45 -7.67 -4.46 -35.42
N HIS A 46 -8.73 -3.79 -35.88
CA HIS A 46 -10.02 -3.79 -35.17
C HIS A 46 -10.60 -5.19 -35.05
N GLN A 47 -10.56 -5.96 -36.13
CA GLN A 47 -11.01 -7.35 -36.15
C GLN A 47 -10.26 -8.21 -35.12
N ALA A 48 -8.93 -8.11 -35.07
CA ALA A 48 -8.12 -8.88 -34.11
C ALA A 48 -8.42 -8.49 -32.65
N ILE A 49 -8.61 -7.20 -32.38
CA ILE A 49 -8.98 -6.70 -31.04
C ILE A 49 -10.36 -7.24 -30.64
N GLU A 50 -11.35 -7.13 -31.52
CA GLU A 50 -12.71 -7.62 -31.28
C GLU A 50 -12.73 -9.13 -31.02
N GLN A 51 -12.05 -9.91 -31.86
CA GLN A 51 -11.95 -11.36 -31.72
C GLN A 51 -11.26 -11.77 -30.42
N HIS A 52 -10.19 -11.08 -30.01
CA HIS A 52 -9.52 -11.35 -28.75
C HIS A 52 -10.46 -11.16 -27.55
N TRP A 53 -11.20 -10.06 -27.50
CA TRP A 53 -12.13 -9.82 -26.39
C TRP A 53 -13.35 -10.75 -26.44
N ALA A 54 -13.85 -11.09 -27.62
CA ALA A 54 -14.92 -12.06 -27.80
C ALA A 54 -14.50 -13.45 -27.29
N PHE A 55 -13.34 -13.95 -27.74
CA PHE A 55 -12.78 -15.23 -27.30
C PHE A 55 -12.53 -15.23 -25.78
N ARG A 56 -11.89 -14.17 -25.27
CA ARG A 56 -11.66 -14.03 -23.84
C ARG A 56 -12.97 -14.02 -23.03
N SER A 57 -14.01 -13.38 -23.53
CA SER A 57 -15.33 -13.39 -22.86
C SER A 57 -15.92 -14.79 -22.81
N LEU A 58 -15.78 -15.59 -23.87
CA LEU A 58 -16.24 -16.97 -23.90
C LEU A 58 -15.46 -17.85 -22.92
N ASP A 59 -14.14 -17.71 -22.88
CA ASP A 59 -13.28 -18.43 -21.94
C ASP A 59 -13.64 -18.09 -20.49
N LYS A 60 -13.77 -16.80 -20.15
CA LYS A 60 -14.13 -16.38 -18.79
C LYS A 60 -15.55 -16.78 -18.41
N TYR A 61 -16.46 -16.83 -19.37
CA TYR A 61 -17.77 -17.41 -19.15
C TYR A 61 -17.68 -18.90 -18.81
N ALA A 62 -16.93 -19.70 -19.58
CA ALA A 62 -16.76 -21.13 -19.33
C ALA A 62 -16.02 -21.43 -18.00
N GLU A 63 -15.11 -20.55 -17.57
CA GLU A 63 -14.39 -20.67 -16.29
C GLU A 63 -15.20 -20.22 -15.07
N SER A 64 -16.27 -19.43 -15.25
CA SER A 64 -17.00 -18.77 -14.17
C SER A 64 -17.51 -19.73 -13.08
N GLY A 65 -18.10 -20.86 -13.48
CA GLY A 65 -18.60 -21.86 -12.54
C GLY A 65 -17.50 -22.52 -11.70
N LYS A 66 -16.33 -22.75 -12.31
CA LYS A 66 -15.15 -23.27 -11.58
C LYS A 66 -14.61 -22.23 -10.61
N LEU A 67 -14.47 -20.97 -11.05
CA LEU A 67 -13.98 -19.87 -10.23
C LEU A 67 -14.84 -19.68 -8.96
N ILE A 68 -16.16 -19.63 -9.13
CA ILE A 68 -17.11 -19.49 -8.01
C ILE A 68 -16.97 -20.68 -7.04
N PHE A 69 -16.89 -21.90 -7.57
CA PHE A 69 -16.73 -23.11 -6.75
C PHE A 69 -15.43 -23.12 -5.96
N ASP A 70 -14.30 -22.82 -6.61
CA ASP A 70 -12.98 -22.82 -5.98
C ASP A 70 -12.88 -21.72 -4.91
N ASN A 71 -13.39 -20.51 -5.18
CA ASN A 71 -13.44 -19.42 -4.21
C ASN A 71 -14.32 -19.78 -3.00
N TYR A 72 -15.49 -20.38 -3.22
CA TYR A 72 -16.37 -20.80 -2.12
C TYR A 72 -15.71 -21.86 -1.24
N LYS A 73 -15.07 -22.87 -1.86
CA LYS A 73 -14.34 -23.92 -1.14
C LYS A 73 -13.18 -23.34 -0.34
N GLN A 74 -12.43 -22.40 -0.91
CA GLN A 74 -11.35 -21.71 -0.21
C GLN A 74 -11.89 -20.90 0.98
N ALA A 75 -13.00 -20.18 0.80
CA ALA A 75 -13.61 -19.42 1.87
C ALA A 75 -14.08 -20.32 3.03
N LEU A 76 -14.71 -21.46 2.74
CA LEU A 76 -15.07 -22.45 3.76
C LEU A 76 -13.86 -23.01 4.50
N ALA A 77 -12.77 -23.31 3.78
CA ALA A 77 -11.54 -23.81 4.39
C ALA A 77 -10.95 -22.79 5.35
N ILE A 78 -10.91 -21.51 4.96
CA ILE A 78 -10.43 -20.41 5.81
C ILE A 78 -11.32 -20.25 7.05
N ILE A 79 -12.64 -20.27 6.90
CA ILE A 79 -13.55 -20.14 8.06
C ILE A 79 -13.31 -21.27 9.05
N ARG A 80 -13.07 -22.49 8.56
CA ARG A 80 -12.82 -23.64 9.43
C ARG A 80 -11.45 -23.61 10.10
N GLN A 81 -10.38 -23.37 9.33
CA GLN A 81 -9.00 -23.45 9.82
C GLN A 81 -8.65 -22.20 10.64
N ASP A 82 -8.65 -21.03 9.98
CA ASP A 82 -8.33 -19.76 10.63
C ASP A 82 -9.35 -19.40 11.72
N GLY A 83 -10.59 -19.85 11.61
CA GLY A 83 -11.59 -19.67 12.66
C GLY A 83 -11.26 -20.44 13.93
N ALA A 84 -10.84 -21.71 13.81
CA ALA A 84 -10.42 -22.50 14.97
C ALA A 84 -9.17 -21.92 15.63
N ASP A 85 -8.18 -21.52 14.83
CA ASP A 85 -6.96 -20.87 15.33
C ASP A 85 -7.28 -19.55 16.03
N LEU A 86 -8.22 -18.77 15.47
CA LEU A 86 -8.68 -17.52 16.06
C LEU A 86 -9.39 -17.74 17.38
N GLU A 87 -10.22 -18.78 17.53
CA GLU A 87 -10.90 -19.09 18.79
C GLU A 87 -9.91 -19.41 19.92
N VAL A 88 -8.87 -20.20 19.62
CA VAL A 88 -7.80 -20.52 20.57
C VAL A 88 -7.06 -19.25 21.01
N LEU A 89 -6.68 -18.38 20.06
CA LEU A 89 -6.00 -17.13 20.36
C LEU A 89 -6.91 -16.11 21.07
N SER A 90 -8.18 -16.03 20.69
CA SER A 90 -9.15 -15.12 21.32
C SER A 90 -9.35 -15.49 22.79
N THR A 91 -9.44 -16.78 23.07
CA THR A 91 -9.60 -17.31 24.44
C THR A 91 -8.36 -17.08 25.29
N SER A 92 -7.17 -17.38 24.75
CA SER A 92 -5.91 -17.20 25.49
C SER A 92 -5.58 -15.73 25.76
N LEU A 93 -5.91 -14.84 24.83
CA LEU A 93 -5.69 -13.40 24.98
C LEU A 93 -6.82 -12.70 25.76
N GLY A 94 -7.99 -13.33 25.92
CA GLY A 94 -9.18 -12.72 26.53
C GLY A 94 -9.80 -11.61 25.67
N THR A 95 -9.91 -11.84 24.36
CA THR A 95 -10.15 -10.77 23.38
C THR A 95 -11.34 -11.04 22.47
N THR A 96 -11.89 -9.96 21.91
CA THR A 96 -13.12 -9.97 21.11
C THR A 96 -12.92 -9.35 19.73
N ALA A 97 -13.89 -9.58 18.84
CA ALA A 97 -13.94 -8.98 17.51
C ALA A 97 -13.82 -7.45 17.53
N LYS A 98 -14.41 -6.77 18.52
CA LYS A 98 -14.33 -5.31 18.66
C LYS A 98 -12.90 -4.84 18.88
N ASP A 99 -12.13 -5.60 19.65
CA ASP A 99 -10.77 -5.22 19.98
C ASP A 99 -9.87 -5.32 18.73
N TYR A 100 -10.08 -6.32 17.86
CA TYR A 100 -9.33 -6.44 16.61
C TYR A 100 -9.66 -5.32 15.59
N GLU A 101 -10.89 -4.82 15.56
CA GLU A 101 -11.24 -3.65 14.75
C GLU A 101 -10.55 -2.39 15.28
N LEU A 102 -10.54 -2.21 16.61
CA LEU A 102 -9.89 -1.08 17.27
C LEU A 102 -8.36 -1.11 17.08
N ASP A 103 -7.74 -2.29 17.07
CA ASP A 103 -6.31 -2.44 16.86
C ASP A 103 -5.84 -1.79 15.54
N ILE A 104 -6.61 -1.92 14.45
CA ILE A 104 -6.26 -1.29 13.17
C ILE A 104 -6.36 0.23 13.24
N VAL A 105 -7.31 0.75 14.02
CA VAL A 105 -7.47 2.19 14.26
C VAL A 105 -6.31 2.70 15.11
N HIS A 106 -5.98 2.01 16.21
CA HIS A 106 -4.86 2.35 17.09
C HIS A 106 -3.52 2.32 16.34
N GLU A 107 -3.26 1.29 15.53
CA GLU A 107 -2.06 1.20 14.69
C GLU A 107 -1.98 2.39 13.72
N ARG A 108 -3.11 2.82 13.14
CA ARG A 108 -3.16 3.98 12.24
C ARG A 108 -2.86 5.29 12.98
N THR A 109 -3.51 5.51 14.11
CA THR A 109 -3.33 6.72 14.93
C THR A 109 -1.90 6.83 15.43
N TYR A 110 -1.32 5.71 15.91
CA TYR A 110 0.08 5.62 16.33
C TYR A 110 1.05 6.08 15.22
N LEU A 111 0.91 5.47 14.03
CA LEU A 111 1.77 5.80 12.90
C LEU A 111 1.59 7.23 12.37
N GLN A 112 0.44 7.85 12.62
CA GLN A 112 0.20 9.26 12.32
C GLN A 112 0.81 10.17 13.39
N ALA A 113 0.71 9.81 14.67
CA ALA A 113 1.34 10.55 15.77
C ALA A 113 2.87 10.61 15.60
N LEU A 114 3.51 9.53 15.16
CA LEU A 114 4.96 9.51 14.81
C LEU A 114 5.37 10.44 13.65
N LYS A 115 4.43 11.12 13.00
CA LYS A 115 4.75 12.17 12.01
C LYS A 115 4.69 13.58 12.58
N LEU A 116 3.92 13.77 13.65
CA LEU A 116 3.67 15.07 14.24
C LEU A 116 4.68 15.28 15.36
N GLU A 117 5.40 16.38 15.30
CA GLU A 117 6.11 16.85 16.48
C GLU A 117 5.06 17.35 17.49
N PRO A 118 5.14 16.96 18.78
CA PRO A 118 4.39 17.61 19.84
C PRO A 118 4.67 19.11 19.79
N ALA A 119 3.62 19.94 19.83
CA ALA A 119 3.70 21.39 19.75
C ALA A 119 4.33 22.06 21.00
N GLU A 120 5.05 21.29 21.80
CA GLU A 120 5.78 21.74 22.97
C GLU A 120 7.26 21.79 22.61
N VAL A 121 7.69 22.95 22.09
CA VAL A 121 9.03 23.57 22.12
C VAL A 121 8.93 24.80 21.18
N SER A 122 8.65 25.98 21.73
CA SER A 122 9.61 27.03 22.15
C SER A 122 10.39 27.66 20.98
N LEU A 123 9.96 28.89 20.60
CA LEU A 123 10.69 29.82 19.72
C LEU A 123 12.19 29.91 20.06
N GLN A 124 12.58 29.64 21.30
CA GLN A 124 13.98 29.64 21.76
C GLN A 124 14.84 28.52 21.15
N LEU A 125 14.28 27.32 20.88
CA LEU A 125 15.05 26.26 20.22
C LEU A 125 15.16 26.48 18.71
N ASP A 126 14.14 27.10 18.10
CA ASP A 126 14.21 27.53 16.70
C ASP A 126 15.23 28.66 16.54
N TYR A 127 15.30 29.59 17.49
CA TYR A 127 16.36 30.59 17.59
C TYR A 127 17.74 29.94 17.74
N MET A 128 17.88 28.95 18.62
CA MET A 128 19.14 28.22 18.80
C MET A 128 19.59 27.44 17.55
N GLU A 129 18.68 26.79 16.82
CA GLU A 129 19.00 26.19 15.52
C GLU A 129 19.48 27.21 14.52
N LEU A 130 18.83 28.38 14.49
CA LEU A 130 19.18 29.43 13.58
C LEU A 130 20.55 30.07 13.89
N LEU A 131 20.94 30.15 15.18
CA LEU A 131 22.28 30.54 15.58
C LEU A 131 23.35 29.53 15.07
N GLN A 132 23.08 28.23 15.15
CA GLN A 132 23.96 27.21 14.58
C GLN A 132 24.06 27.32 13.05
N GLU A 133 22.94 27.57 12.36
CA GLU A 133 22.91 27.82 10.91
C GLU A 133 23.72 29.07 10.55
N LEU A 134 23.67 30.11 11.38
CA LEU A 134 24.40 31.34 11.18
C LEU A 134 25.91 31.10 11.29
N ASP A 135 26.37 30.36 12.30
CA ASP A 135 27.78 30.02 12.46
C ASP A 135 28.31 29.13 11.32
N ASP A 136 27.50 28.20 10.81
CA ASP A 136 27.82 27.44 9.61
C ASP A 136 27.89 28.35 8.37
N ALA A 137 26.94 29.26 8.20
CA ALA A 137 26.92 30.22 7.09
C ALA A 137 28.14 31.15 7.14
N ARG A 138 28.54 31.63 8.32
CA ARG A 138 29.75 32.44 8.54
C ARG A 138 31.01 31.66 8.15
N ARG A 139 31.14 30.41 8.60
CA ARG A 139 32.27 29.54 8.21
C ARG A 139 32.33 29.32 6.70
N HIS A 140 31.21 29.02 6.07
CA HIS A 140 31.15 28.83 4.62
C HIS A 140 31.45 30.10 3.82
N ALA A 141 30.93 31.25 4.25
CA ALA A 141 31.20 32.54 3.63
C ALA A 141 32.69 32.92 3.79
N SER A 142 33.29 32.66 4.95
CA SER A 142 34.73 32.87 5.17
C SER A 142 35.58 32.02 4.24
N VAL A 143 35.31 30.72 4.14
CA VAL A 143 36.03 29.80 3.23
C VAL A 143 35.85 30.24 1.77
N ALA A 144 34.63 30.60 1.37
CA ALA A 144 34.36 31.07 0.02
C ALA A 144 35.03 32.42 -0.29
N SER A 145 35.13 33.31 0.72
CA SER A 145 35.82 34.59 0.63
C SER A 145 37.32 34.39 0.40
N VAL A 146 37.97 33.52 1.18
CA VAL A 146 39.39 33.18 0.99
C VAL A 146 39.62 32.57 -0.39
N ALA A 147 38.75 31.65 -0.84
CA ALA A 147 38.84 31.06 -2.17
C ALA A 147 38.66 32.11 -3.30
N PHE A 148 37.79 33.10 -3.10
CA PHE A 148 37.58 34.19 -4.06
C PHE A 148 38.75 35.19 -4.07
N GLN A 149 39.33 35.51 -2.92
CA GLN A 149 40.53 36.36 -2.82
C GLN A 149 41.74 35.72 -3.51
N ASN A 150 41.90 34.40 -3.37
CA ASN A 150 42.98 33.65 -4.02
C ASN A 150 42.73 33.33 -5.50
N LEU A 151 41.56 33.70 -6.05
CA LEU A 151 41.15 33.33 -7.41
C LEU A 151 42.12 33.81 -8.49
N ASN A 152 42.63 35.04 -8.39
CA ASN A 152 43.59 35.58 -9.36
C ASN A 152 44.93 34.84 -9.33
N HIS A 153 45.38 34.44 -8.15
CA HIS A 153 46.58 33.63 -7.98
C HIS A 153 46.37 32.22 -8.53
N ASP A 154 45.24 31.59 -8.24
CA ASP A 154 44.94 30.23 -8.70
C ASP A 154 44.68 30.16 -10.23
N ILE A 155 44.20 31.23 -10.86
CA ILE A 155 44.13 31.34 -12.33
C ILE A 155 45.54 31.32 -12.94
N ARG A 156 46.50 32.04 -12.34
CA ARG A 156 47.88 32.15 -12.83
C ARG A 156 48.74 30.93 -12.53
N SER A 157 48.59 30.34 -11.34
CA SER A 157 49.45 29.25 -10.84
C SER A 157 48.89 27.85 -11.14
N LYS A 158 47.57 27.64 -11.03
CA LYS A 158 46.91 26.34 -11.21
C LYS A 158 46.18 26.21 -12.55
N GLY A 159 46.19 27.26 -13.37
CA GLY A 159 45.58 27.23 -14.71
C GLY A 159 44.06 27.04 -14.72
N LEU A 160 43.34 27.52 -13.71
CA LEU A 160 41.87 27.45 -13.65
C LEU A 160 41.23 28.11 -14.88
N ARG A 161 40.24 27.45 -15.48
CA ARG A 161 39.53 27.94 -16.69
C ARG A 161 38.02 27.99 -16.52
N GLY A 162 37.39 28.96 -17.20
CA GLY A 162 35.96 29.03 -17.51
C GLY A 162 35.00 28.64 -16.39
N ALA A 163 34.47 27.42 -16.47
CA ALA A 163 33.47 26.89 -15.53
C ALA A 163 33.95 26.88 -14.07
N ALA A 164 35.23 26.60 -13.81
CA ALA A 164 35.77 26.55 -12.46
C ALA A 164 35.87 27.96 -11.83
N ILE A 165 36.23 28.97 -12.62
CA ILE A 165 36.23 30.38 -12.19
C ILE A 165 34.80 30.82 -11.85
N THR A 166 33.85 30.49 -12.72
CA THR A 166 32.43 30.82 -12.52
C THR A 166 31.86 30.13 -11.28
N ALA A 167 32.26 28.89 -11.01
CA ALA A 167 31.86 28.16 -9.80
C ALA A 167 32.37 28.83 -8.51
N VAL A 168 33.61 29.33 -8.48
CA VAL A 168 34.14 30.06 -7.31
C VAL A 168 33.39 31.37 -7.09
N LYS A 169 33.15 32.16 -8.15
CA LYS A 169 32.37 33.40 -8.08
C LYS A 169 30.94 33.16 -7.58
N ASN A 170 30.28 32.11 -8.10
CA ASN A 170 28.92 31.75 -7.68
C ASN A 170 28.88 31.23 -6.24
N ARG A 171 29.86 30.43 -5.81
CA ARG A 171 29.97 29.98 -4.41
C ARG A 171 30.13 31.15 -3.45
N TYR A 172 30.97 32.13 -3.79
CA TYR A 172 31.12 33.36 -3.00
C TYR A 172 29.79 34.11 -2.89
N ARG A 173 29.15 34.43 -4.02
CA ARG A 173 27.87 35.16 -4.02
C ARG A 173 26.76 34.41 -3.26
N ASN A 174 26.62 33.11 -3.48
CA ASN A 174 25.58 32.31 -2.84
C ASN A 174 25.81 32.13 -1.34
N SER A 175 27.06 31.99 -0.89
CA SER A 175 27.37 31.88 0.54
C SER A 175 27.13 33.19 1.27
N TRP A 176 27.47 34.34 0.67
CA TRP A 176 27.15 35.66 1.23
C TRP A 176 25.64 35.93 1.28
N ASN A 177 24.90 35.67 0.20
CA ASN A 177 23.45 35.80 0.19
C ASN A 177 22.79 34.89 1.24
N LYS A 178 23.34 33.69 1.48
CA LYS A 178 22.85 32.79 2.52
C LYS A 178 23.14 33.35 3.92
N LEU A 179 24.33 33.91 4.15
CA LEU A 179 24.70 34.54 5.41
C LEU A 179 23.75 35.69 5.74
N GLU A 180 23.57 36.63 4.82
CA GLU A 180 22.68 37.80 4.98
C GLU A 180 21.24 37.40 5.33
N ARG A 181 20.65 36.47 4.56
CA ARG A 181 19.30 35.95 4.86
C ARG A 181 19.19 35.25 6.21
N THR A 182 20.26 34.57 6.63
CA THR A 182 20.24 33.88 7.93
C THR A 182 20.35 34.90 9.06
N GLU A 183 21.19 35.93 8.90
CA GLU A 183 21.35 37.05 9.83
C GLU A 183 20.03 37.83 10.00
N GLU A 184 19.32 38.15 8.92
CA GLU A 184 17.99 38.79 8.96
C GLU A 184 16.95 37.95 9.73
N ARG A 185 16.94 36.62 9.50
CA ARG A 185 16.04 35.71 10.22
C ARG A 185 16.39 35.65 11.71
N VAL A 186 17.67 35.72 12.07
CA VAL A 186 18.13 35.74 13.46
C VAL A 186 17.63 37.00 14.14
N GLN A 187 17.83 38.17 13.53
CA GLN A 187 17.34 39.45 14.05
C GLN A 187 15.83 39.46 14.24
N THR A 188 15.07 38.93 13.27
CA THR A 188 13.62 38.84 13.38
C THR A 188 13.17 38.01 14.59
N LEU A 189 13.88 36.92 14.89
CA LEU A 189 13.58 36.09 16.06
C LEU A 189 14.08 36.71 17.37
N GLU A 190 15.20 37.45 17.34
CA GLU A 190 15.69 38.24 18.47
C GLU A 190 14.65 39.29 18.88
N ASP A 191 14.08 40.03 17.91
CA ASP A 191 13.02 41.01 18.13
C ASP A 191 11.75 40.37 18.71
N GLN A 192 11.35 39.19 18.21
CA GLN A 192 10.16 38.48 18.69
C GLN A 192 10.32 37.91 20.10
N LEU A 193 11.53 37.48 20.45
CA LEU A 193 11.86 36.90 21.75
C LEU A 193 12.26 37.96 22.79
N GLY A 194 12.44 39.22 22.38
CA GLY A 194 12.91 40.30 23.26
C GLY A 194 14.36 40.11 23.73
N ILE A 195 15.20 39.52 22.86
CA ILE A 195 16.62 39.25 23.17
C ILE A 195 17.42 40.50 22.80
N GLU A 196 17.95 41.20 23.80
CA GLU A 196 18.79 42.39 23.60
C GLU A 196 20.22 42.03 23.14
N ASP A 197 20.81 41.01 23.77
CA ASP A 197 22.15 40.52 23.45
C ASP A 197 22.09 39.10 22.86
N ARG A 198 22.67 38.94 21.66
CA ARG A 198 22.74 37.65 20.98
C ARG A 198 23.42 36.60 21.86
N TRP A 199 22.80 35.43 21.95
CA TRP A 199 23.38 34.30 22.67
C TRP A 199 24.71 33.87 22.05
N SER A 200 25.71 33.71 22.90
CA SER A 200 27.05 33.27 22.52
C SER A 200 27.49 32.08 23.36
N ALA A 201 28.43 31.29 22.82
CA ALA A 201 28.97 30.12 23.50
C ALA A 201 29.56 30.52 24.87
N GLY A 202 29.02 29.94 25.95
CA GLY A 202 29.39 30.26 27.34
C GLY A 202 28.36 31.11 28.11
N SER A 203 27.31 31.61 27.46
CA SER A 203 26.12 32.13 28.17
C SER A 203 25.26 30.98 28.68
N LYS A 204 24.61 31.17 29.84
CA LYS A 204 23.78 30.10 30.45
C LYS A 204 22.60 29.74 29.57
N GLU A 205 22.04 30.74 28.90
CA GLU A 205 20.91 30.65 27.99
C GLU A 205 21.28 29.82 26.76
N TYR A 206 22.46 30.08 26.17
CA TYR A 206 22.99 29.30 25.06
C TYR A 206 23.25 27.84 25.46
N ASP A 207 23.91 27.60 26.59
CA ASP A 207 24.27 26.24 27.02
C ASP A 207 23.03 25.41 27.34
N SER A 208 22.05 25.99 28.05
CA SER A 208 20.77 25.33 28.35
C SER A 208 19.99 25.02 27.06
N ALA A 209 19.86 25.99 26.16
CA ALA A 209 19.16 25.80 24.89
C ALA A 209 19.89 24.82 23.97
N PHE A 210 21.23 24.79 24.01
CA PHE A 210 22.04 23.83 23.27
C PHE A 210 21.80 22.40 23.77
N GLU A 211 21.76 22.18 25.09
CA GLU A 211 21.46 20.87 25.68
C GLU A 211 20.05 20.40 25.32
N GLU A 212 19.06 21.28 25.43
CA GLU A 212 17.68 20.99 25.07
C GLU A 212 17.52 20.72 23.57
N LEU A 213 18.19 21.49 22.72
CA LEU A 213 18.21 21.28 21.28
C LEU A 213 18.86 19.94 20.91
N THR A 214 19.95 19.58 21.58
CA THR A 214 20.62 18.28 21.39
C THR A 214 19.68 17.14 21.78
N MET A 215 18.96 17.27 22.89
CA MET A 215 17.91 16.33 23.29
C MET A 215 16.76 16.25 22.28
N ARG A 216 16.31 17.39 21.72
CA ARG A 216 15.29 17.43 20.64
C ARG A 216 15.78 16.69 19.39
N LYS A 217 16.98 17.00 18.90
CA LYS A 217 17.58 16.34 17.73
C LYS A 217 17.73 14.84 17.94
N TYR A 218 18.11 14.40 19.15
CA TYR A 218 18.13 13.00 19.52
C TYR A 218 16.73 12.35 19.46
N ARG A 219 15.71 12.96 20.08
CA ARG A 219 14.32 12.45 20.06
C ARG A 219 13.78 12.36 18.63
N LEU A 220 14.04 13.36 17.79
CA LEU A 220 13.63 13.36 16.37
C LEU A 220 14.34 12.27 15.56
N ALA A 221 15.64 12.08 15.78
CA ALA A 221 16.40 11.00 15.14
C ALA A 221 15.90 9.63 15.57
N LEU A 222 15.59 9.48 16.86
CA LEU A 222 15.01 8.28 17.47
C LEU A 222 13.64 7.94 16.86
N ASP A 223 12.68 8.88 16.89
CA ASP A 223 11.34 8.67 16.33
C ASP A 223 11.38 8.33 14.84
N LYS A 224 12.29 8.99 14.09
CA LYS A 224 12.46 8.72 12.66
C LYS A 224 12.98 7.31 12.44
N LEU A 225 13.96 6.87 13.22
CA LEU A 225 14.52 5.52 13.14
C LEU A 225 13.46 4.49 13.51
N GLU A 226 12.79 4.66 14.65
CA GLU A 226 11.68 3.82 15.09
C GLU A 226 10.63 3.67 14.01
N ARG A 227 10.11 4.78 13.50
CA ARG A 227 9.03 4.75 12.52
C ARG A 227 9.43 3.92 11.30
N LEU A 228 10.68 4.04 10.84
CA LEU A 228 11.15 3.27 9.69
C LEU A 228 11.33 1.79 10.04
N VAL A 229 11.85 1.46 11.22
CA VAL A 229 12.03 0.06 11.68
C VAL A 229 10.68 -0.62 11.88
N VAL A 230 9.77 0.00 12.63
CA VAL A 230 8.40 -0.49 12.82
C VAL A 230 7.77 -0.71 11.46
N GLN A 231 7.72 0.30 10.59
CA GLN A 231 7.14 0.16 9.25
C GLN A 231 7.75 -1.00 8.43
N ARG A 232 9.07 -1.22 8.50
CA ARG A 232 9.74 -2.37 7.84
C ARG A 232 9.22 -3.70 8.41
N LEU A 233 9.17 -3.86 9.72
CA LEU A 233 8.66 -5.07 10.38
C LEU A 233 7.19 -5.32 10.03
N LEU A 234 6.38 -4.24 10.03
CA LEU A 234 5.00 -4.29 9.58
C LEU A 234 4.92 -4.83 8.14
N GLU A 235 5.70 -4.29 7.19
CA GLU A 235 5.73 -4.76 5.81
C GLU A 235 6.19 -6.21 5.63
N LEU A 236 7.18 -6.65 6.40
CA LEU A 236 7.63 -8.04 6.39
C LEU A 236 6.51 -9.00 6.83
N SER A 237 5.81 -8.66 7.91
CA SER A 237 4.62 -9.40 8.35
C SER A 237 3.54 -9.46 7.25
N LYS A 238 3.35 -8.36 6.51
CA LYS A 238 2.41 -8.33 5.37
C LYS A 238 2.83 -9.26 4.25
N LEU A 239 4.11 -9.31 3.86
CA LEU A 239 4.58 -10.24 2.81
C LEU A 239 4.24 -11.70 3.12
N GLY A 240 4.21 -12.08 4.40
CA GLY A 240 3.80 -13.41 4.85
C GLY A 240 2.28 -13.66 4.79
N MET A 241 1.45 -12.65 4.55
CA MET A 241 -0.01 -12.82 4.49
C MET A 241 -0.46 -13.43 3.15
N SER A 242 -1.39 -14.38 3.24
CA SER A 242 -2.13 -14.92 2.09
C SER A 242 -3.05 -13.86 1.47
N GLY A 243 -3.29 -13.94 0.16
CA GLY A 243 -4.18 -13.02 -0.57
C GLY A 243 -3.52 -11.73 -1.09
N LEU A 244 -2.20 -11.59 -1.01
CA LEU A 244 -1.48 -10.51 -1.70
C LEU A 244 -1.23 -10.88 -3.16
N GLY A 245 -1.73 -10.04 -4.07
CA GLY A 245 -1.40 -10.10 -5.48
C GLY A 245 0.11 -9.94 -5.76
N TYR A 246 0.59 -10.52 -6.87
CA TYR A 246 1.98 -10.50 -7.30
C TYR A 246 2.56 -9.08 -7.37
N LYS A 247 1.85 -8.13 -8.02
CA LYS A 247 2.32 -6.74 -8.11
C LYS A 247 2.36 -6.03 -6.76
N LEU A 248 1.43 -6.36 -5.86
CA LEU A 248 1.46 -5.81 -4.51
C LEU A 248 2.67 -6.34 -3.73
N ARG A 249 2.99 -7.63 -3.86
CA ARG A 249 4.23 -8.22 -3.32
C ARG A 249 5.48 -7.55 -3.91
N GLU A 250 5.51 -7.33 -5.23
CA GLU A 250 6.63 -6.65 -5.88
C GLU A 250 6.81 -5.22 -5.36
N LYS A 251 5.70 -4.46 -5.22
CA LYS A 251 5.72 -3.10 -4.66
C LYS A 251 6.19 -3.09 -3.20
N ILE A 252 5.75 -4.04 -2.38
CA ILE A 252 6.24 -4.18 -1.00
C ILE A 252 7.74 -4.52 -1.00
N GLY A 253 8.18 -5.43 -1.87
CA GLY A 253 9.59 -5.78 -2.02
C GLY A 253 10.47 -4.58 -2.41
N LYS A 254 10.01 -3.74 -3.35
CA LYS A 254 10.68 -2.47 -3.70
C LYS A 254 10.68 -1.49 -2.52
N ALA A 255 9.56 -1.33 -1.83
CA ALA A 255 9.45 -0.47 -0.66
C ALA A 255 10.39 -0.89 0.48
N LEU A 256 10.57 -2.20 0.71
CA LEU A 256 11.50 -2.74 1.69
C LEU A 256 12.96 -2.39 1.37
N ARG A 257 13.37 -2.47 0.09
CA ARG A 257 14.72 -2.07 -0.35
C ARG A 257 14.96 -0.59 -0.09
N THR A 258 14.05 0.28 -0.56
CA THR A 258 14.15 1.73 -0.33
C THR A 258 14.16 2.06 1.17
N ARG A 259 13.38 1.32 1.96
CA ARG A 259 13.33 1.52 3.41
C ARG A 259 14.60 1.07 4.11
N ALA A 260 15.25 0.00 3.66
CA ALA A 260 16.53 -0.41 4.22
C ALA A 260 17.58 0.71 4.12
N ASP A 261 17.64 1.41 2.99
CA ASP A 261 18.55 2.55 2.81
C ASP A 261 18.14 3.76 3.67
N ALA A 262 16.84 4.00 3.83
CA ALA A 262 16.34 5.04 4.73
C ALA A 262 16.65 4.75 6.20
N ILE A 263 16.55 3.48 6.63
CA ILE A 263 16.90 3.05 7.99
C ILE A 263 18.39 3.23 8.22
N ARG A 264 19.26 2.87 7.26
CA ARG A 264 20.72 3.11 7.38
C ARG A 264 21.03 4.58 7.67
N LYS A 265 20.47 5.49 6.87
CA LYS A 265 20.65 6.94 7.09
C LYS A 265 20.08 7.43 8.43
N ALA A 266 18.93 6.90 8.84
CA ALA A 266 18.33 7.26 10.13
C ALA A 266 19.14 6.71 11.32
N LEU A 267 19.74 5.53 11.17
CA LEU A 267 20.62 4.91 12.14
C LEU A 267 21.90 5.73 12.31
N ASP A 268 22.50 6.19 11.22
CA ASP A 268 23.69 7.05 11.25
C ASP A 268 23.39 8.36 12.00
N GLU A 269 22.25 8.99 11.70
CA GLU A 269 21.80 10.21 12.39
C GLU A 269 21.52 9.95 13.87
N TYR A 270 20.83 8.86 14.21
CA TYR A 270 20.62 8.46 15.61
C TYR A 270 21.95 8.28 16.35
N ASN A 271 22.89 7.52 15.79
CA ASN A 271 24.19 7.24 16.42
C ASN A 271 25.05 8.50 16.56
N LYS A 272 24.88 9.48 15.67
CA LYS A 272 25.50 10.80 15.77
C LYS A 272 24.92 11.57 16.95
N GLN A 273 23.59 11.74 17.01
CA GLN A 273 22.92 12.50 18.08
C GLN A 273 23.07 11.83 19.46
N ALA A 274 22.97 10.50 19.51
CA ALA A 274 23.19 9.71 20.72
C ALA A 274 24.56 9.94 21.36
N GLY A 275 25.60 10.15 20.54
CA GLY A 275 26.96 10.42 21.00
C GLY A 275 27.20 11.86 21.47
N LEU A 276 26.30 12.80 21.15
CA LEU A 276 26.39 14.20 21.60
C LEU A 276 25.78 14.42 22.99
N LEU A 277 24.98 13.47 23.48
CA LEU A 277 24.36 13.54 24.80
C LEU A 277 25.36 13.31 25.93
N LYS A 278 25.05 13.84 27.11
CA LYS A 278 25.82 13.66 28.35
C LYS A 278 24.91 13.04 29.43
N PRO A 279 25.10 11.77 29.82
CA PRO A 279 26.04 10.79 29.25
C PRO A 279 25.63 10.32 27.84
N PRO A 280 26.59 9.83 27.03
CA PRO A 280 26.30 9.36 25.67
C PRO A 280 25.41 8.11 25.72
N ARG A 281 24.45 8.04 24.79
CA ARG A 281 23.54 6.90 24.66
C ARG A 281 24.17 5.76 23.86
N GLN A 282 23.64 4.55 24.03
CA GLN A 282 24.14 3.36 23.35
C GLN A 282 24.02 3.52 21.82
N ARG A 283 25.12 3.21 21.12
CA ARG A 283 25.15 3.10 19.67
C ARG A 283 24.50 1.80 19.21
N LEU A 284 23.70 1.90 18.15
CA LEU A 284 23.03 0.76 17.53
C LEU A 284 23.77 0.31 16.27
N GLN A 285 23.75 -0.99 16.02
CA GLN A 285 24.32 -1.60 14.83
C GLN A 285 23.23 -2.01 13.84
N TRP A 286 23.55 -1.94 12.55
CA TRP A 286 22.64 -2.38 11.48
C TRP A 286 22.19 -3.84 11.65
N THR A 287 23.10 -4.71 12.10
CA THR A 287 22.82 -6.14 12.33
C THR A 287 21.73 -6.35 13.37
N GLN A 288 21.69 -5.54 14.43
CA GLN A 288 20.65 -5.59 15.45
C GLN A 288 19.29 -5.23 14.87
N LEU A 289 19.21 -4.23 13.99
CA LEU A 289 17.95 -3.81 13.35
C LEU A 289 17.42 -4.83 12.34
N VAL A 290 18.32 -5.56 11.67
CA VAL A 290 17.92 -6.55 10.65
C VAL A 290 17.56 -7.89 11.27
N ALA A 291 18.23 -8.29 12.36
CA ALA A 291 17.96 -9.53 13.09
C ALA A 291 16.58 -9.51 13.77
N MET A 292 16.00 -8.33 13.99
CA MET A 292 14.67 -8.19 14.58
C MET A 292 13.58 -8.77 13.67
N SER A 293 12.75 -9.60 14.28
CA SER A 293 11.62 -10.27 13.61
C SER A 293 10.28 -9.71 14.06
N THR A 294 10.20 -9.17 15.28
CA THR A 294 8.97 -8.63 15.85
C THR A 294 9.14 -7.19 16.32
N VAL A 295 8.02 -6.45 16.39
CA VAL A 295 7.99 -5.06 16.87
C VAL A 295 8.41 -4.98 18.35
N GLY A 296 8.13 -6.04 19.14
CA GLY A 296 8.45 -6.11 20.56
C GLY A 296 9.93 -6.29 20.92
N GLU A 297 10.76 -6.79 19.98
CA GLU A 297 12.20 -7.04 20.18
C GLU A 297 13.06 -5.78 20.14
N PHE A 298 12.51 -4.66 19.68
CA PHE A 298 13.28 -3.44 19.50
C PHE A 298 13.36 -2.66 20.83
N ASP A 299 14.37 -2.95 21.64
CA ASP A 299 14.56 -2.31 22.95
C ASP A 299 14.71 -0.78 22.90
N LEU A 300 15.13 -0.24 21.75
CA LEU A 300 15.19 1.21 21.52
C LEU A 300 13.82 1.90 21.66
N LEU A 301 12.72 1.15 21.48
CA LEU A 301 11.35 1.66 21.60
C LEU A 301 10.99 2.09 23.04
N ARG A 302 11.78 1.69 24.04
CA ARG A 302 11.66 2.15 25.43
C ARG A 302 11.85 3.66 25.58
N ASP A 303 12.79 4.21 24.84
CA ASP A 303 13.22 5.60 24.97
C ASP A 303 12.44 6.54 24.04
N ALA A 304 11.51 5.98 23.25
CA ALA A 304 10.66 6.74 22.34
C ALA A 304 9.56 7.50 23.06
N ARG A 305 9.02 8.54 22.41
CA ARG A 305 7.90 9.34 22.96
C ARG A 305 6.65 8.51 23.26
N GLN A 306 6.44 7.45 22.50
CA GLN A 306 5.36 6.50 22.70
C GLN A 306 5.95 5.09 22.56
N ASP A 307 6.10 4.36 23.65
CA ASP A 307 6.62 2.98 23.55
C ASP A 307 5.57 2.09 22.89
N VAL A 308 5.82 1.68 21.65
CA VAL A 308 4.90 0.83 20.87
C VAL A 308 4.56 -0.48 21.60
N ARG A 309 5.44 -0.95 22.50
CA ARG A 309 5.30 -2.23 23.19
C ARG A 309 4.23 -2.18 24.27
N ASN A 310 3.82 -0.98 24.69
CA ASN A 310 2.68 -0.77 25.57
C ASN A 310 1.34 -0.98 24.85
N PHE A 311 1.34 -1.01 23.51
CA PHE A 311 0.12 -1.21 22.75
C PHE A 311 -0.10 -2.70 22.48
N ALA A 312 -1.28 -3.20 22.88
CA ALA A 312 -1.65 -4.60 22.68
C ALA A 312 -1.47 -5.05 21.22
N TRP A 313 -1.88 -4.22 20.26
CA TRP A 313 -1.80 -4.50 18.82
C TRP A 313 -0.37 -4.74 18.30
N ALA A 314 0.67 -4.34 19.03
CA ALA A 314 2.06 -4.55 18.62
C ALA A 314 2.57 -5.98 18.93
N HIS A 315 1.92 -6.70 19.85
CA HIS A 315 2.36 -8.03 20.26
C HIS A 315 2.10 -9.11 19.19
N PRO A 316 3.03 -10.04 18.95
CA PRO A 316 2.92 -11.04 17.88
C PRO A 316 1.60 -11.83 17.89
N SER A 317 1.23 -12.43 19.03
CA SER A 317 0.01 -13.24 19.15
C SER A 317 -1.26 -12.41 18.89
N ARG A 318 -1.27 -11.16 19.36
CA ARG A 318 -2.38 -10.23 19.13
C ARG A 318 -2.52 -9.87 17.65
N ARG A 319 -1.41 -9.67 16.95
CA ARG A 319 -1.42 -9.41 15.50
C ARG A 319 -1.85 -10.59 14.67
N GLU A 320 -1.41 -11.77 15.06
CA GLU A 320 -1.84 -13.00 14.41
C GLU A 320 -3.35 -13.19 14.56
N ALA A 321 -3.89 -12.97 15.77
CA ALA A 321 -5.32 -12.99 16.01
C ALA A 321 -6.06 -11.94 15.15
N THR A 322 -5.57 -10.70 15.09
CA THR A 322 -6.16 -9.65 14.24
C THR A 322 -6.14 -10.04 12.76
N ARG A 323 -5.04 -10.63 12.27
CA ARG A 323 -4.93 -11.14 10.90
C ARG A 323 -5.97 -12.22 10.62
N LEU A 324 -6.06 -13.24 11.49
CA LEU A 324 -7.01 -14.35 11.35
C LEU A 324 -8.45 -13.83 11.38
N TYR A 325 -8.77 -12.94 12.32
CA TYR A 325 -10.08 -12.29 12.41
C TYR A 325 -10.48 -11.62 11.10
N PHE A 326 -9.65 -10.75 10.54
CA PHE A 326 -9.99 -10.14 9.26
C PHE A 326 -10.00 -11.17 8.13
N ASN A 327 -9.13 -12.18 8.14
CA ASN A 327 -9.12 -13.23 7.13
C ASN A 327 -10.45 -14.02 7.11
N VAL A 328 -10.95 -14.40 8.28
CA VAL A 328 -12.24 -15.08 8.48
C VAL A 328 -13.40 -14.14 8.13
N LYS A 329 -13.37 -12.88 8.57
CA LYS A 329 -14.37 -11.87 8.22
C LYS A 329 -14.49 -11.68 6.71
N ARG A 330 -13.37 -11.67 5.98
CA ARG A 330 -13.36 -11.60 4.51
C ARG A 330 -13.88 -12.86 3.85
N ALA A 331 -13.59 -14.04 4.40
CA ALA A 331 -14.08 -15.30 3.85
C ALA A 331 -15.61 -15.40 3.95
N HIS A 332 -16.22 -14.96 5.06
CA HIS A 332 -17.67 -14.88 5.17
C HIS A 332 -18.30 -13.96 4.10
N LYS A 333 -17.67 -12.81 3.81
CA LYS A 333 -18.12 -11.91 2.75
C LYS A 333 -17.97 -12.54 1.36
N GLU A 334 -16.90 -13.29 1.13
CA GLU A 334 -16.70 -14.03 -0.12
C GLU A 334 -17.81 -15.07 -0.33
N ILE A 335 -18.25 -15.79 0.72
CA ILE A 335 -19.39 -16.71 0.64
C ILE A 335 -20.66 -15.99 0.15
N VAL A 336 -21.00 -14.85 0.77
CA VAL A 336 -22.18 -14.05 0.37
C VAL A 336 -22.07 -13.62 -1.09
N ARG A 337 -20.89 -13.18 -1.51
CA ARG A 337 -20.62 -12.78 -2.88
C ARG A 337 -20.76 -13.95 -3.86
N CYS A 338 -20.15 -15.09 -3.58
CA CYS A 338 -20.23 -16.28 -4.42
C CYS A 338 -21.68 -16.80 -4.53
N ASN A 339 -22.49 -16.70 -3.46
CA ASN A 339 -23.92 -17.01 -3.53
C ASN A 339 -24.67 -16.14 -4.55
N LEU A 340 -24.38 -14.83 -4.55
CA LEU A 340 -24.97 -13.89 -5.50
C LEU A 340 -24.47 -14.15 -6.93
N GLU A 341 -23.17 -14.39 -7.11
CA GLU A 341 -22.57 -14.67 -8.42
C GLU A 341 -23.08 -15.99 -9.01
N ALA A 342 -23.23 -17.04 -8.20
CA ALA A 342 -23.83 -18.31 -8.60
C ALA A 342 -25.25 -18.13 -9.12
N ARG A 343 -26.08 -17.37 -8.39
CA ARG A 343 -27.45 -17.06 -8.80
C ARG A 343 -27.49 -16.21 -10.08
N ARG A 344 -26.62 -15.22 -10.20
CA ARG A 344 -26.51 -14.38 -11.41
C ARG A 344 -26.08 -15.19 -12.62
N LEU A 345 -25.12 -16.10 -12.47
CA LEU A 345 -24.68 -16.99 -13.53
C LEU A 345 -25.81 -17.90 -14.01
N LEU A 346 -26.52 -18.55 -13.08
CA LEU A 346 -27.68 -19.38 -13.40
C LEU A 346 -28.78 -18.59 -14.13
N THR A 347 -29.03 -17.35 -13.67
CA THR A 347 -30.00 -16.45 -14.29
C THR A 347 -29.58 -16.05 -15.70
N TYR A 348 -28.29 -15.77 -15.90
CA TYR A 348 -27.74 -15.46 -17.21
C TYR A 348 -27.90 -16.65 -18.17
N MET A 349 -27.50 -17.86 -17.74
CA MET A 349 -27.64 -19.08 -18.54
C MET A 349 -29.08 -19.30 -19.02
N PHE A 350 -30.05 -19.11 -18.11
CA PHE A 350 -31.46 -19.29 -18.43
C PHE A 350 -31.99 -18.21 -19.38
N ASN A 351 -31.64 -16.94 -19.15
CA ASN A 351 -32.03 -15.85 -20.03
C ASN A 351 -31.43 -15.99 -21.44
N ASP A 352 -30.17 -16.39 -21.53
CA ASP A 352 -29.49 -16.64 -22.81
C ASP A 352 -30.18 -17.76 -23.59
N HIS A 353 -30.59 -18.84 -22.91
CA HIS A 353 -31.40 -19.92 -23.50
C HIS A 353 -32.74 -19.42 -24.05
N VAL A 354 -33.46 -18.60 -23.28
CA VAL A 354 -34.73 -17.98 -23.71
C VAL A 354 -34.55 -17.09 -24.94
N ASP A 355 -33.45 -16.31 -24.98
CA ASP A 355 -33.17 -15.41 -26.09
C ASP A 355 -32.88 -16.19 -27.38
N PHE A 356 -32.07 -17.26 -27.30
CA PHE A 356 -31.84 -18.15 -28.44
C PHE A 356 -33.13 -18.84 -28.91
N TYR A 357 -33.95 -19.34 -27.99
CA TYR A 357 -35.21 -20.01 -28.31
C TYR A 357 -36.12 -19.12 -29.15
N HIS A 358 -36.35 -17.88 -28.70
CA HIS A 358 -37.17 -16.90 -29.43
C HIS A 358 -36.56 -16.49 -30.76
N ALA A 359 -35.25 -16.23 -30.78
CA ALA A 359 -34.55 -15.80 -31.99
C ALA A 359 -34.59 -16.88 -33.08
N VAL A 360 -34.37 -18.15 -32.71
CA VAL A 360 -34.49 -19.29 -33.64
C VAL A 360 -35.93 -19.44 -34.11
N SER A 361 -36.91 -19.46 -33.19
CA SER A 361 -38.32 -19.65 -33.53
C SER A 361 -38.85 -18.57 -34.47
N THR A 362 -38.44 -17.32 -34.28
CA THR A 362 -38.85 -16.18 -35.13
C THR A 362 -38.24 -16.26 -36.54
N ASN A 363 -37.02 -16.78 -36.65
CA ASN A 363 -36.27 -16.80 -37.90
C ASN A 363 -36.40 -18.12 -38.67
N ILE A 364 -36.97 -19.18 -38.09
CA ILE A 364 -36.98 -20.51 -38.71
C ILE A 364 -37.70 -20.53 -40.07
N ILE A 365 -38.74 -19.71 -40.24
CA ILE A 365 -39.48 -19.56 -41.51
C ILE A 365 -38.93 -18.38 -42.32
N SER A 366 -38.71 -17.23 -41.69
CA SER A 366 -38.38 -15.97 -42.37
C SER A 366 -36.93 -15.89 -42.84
N ASN A 367 -35.99 -16.49 -42.11
CA ASN A 367 -34.57 -16.54 -42.46
C ASN A 367 -33.92 -17.86 -41.96
N PRO A 368 -34.13 -18.98 -42.69
CA PRO A 368 -33.68 -20.30 -42.26
C PRO A 368 -32.16 -20.42 -42.06
N LEU A 369 -31.36 -19.68 -42.85
CA LEU A 369 -29.90 -19.68 -42.72
C LEU A 369 -29.45 -19.04 -41.40
N LEU A 370 -30.06 -17.91 -41.03
CA LEU A 370 -29.81 -17.27 -39.74
C LEU A 370 -30.25 -18.16 -38.58
N ALA A 371 -31.44 -18.78 -38.67
CA ALA A 371 -31.93 -19.71 -37.66
C ALA A 371 -30.99 -20.90 -37.45
N ARG A 372 -30.40 -21.43 -38.53
CA ARG A 372 -29.41 -22.51 -38.46
C ARG A 372 -28.12 -22.07 -37.74
N GLU A 373 -27.60 -20.88 -38.04
CA GLU A 373 -26.41 -20.34 -37.36
C GLU A 373 -26.71 -20.12 -35.87
N LEU A 374 -27.83 -19.47 -35.54
CA LEU A 374 -28.27 -19.26 -34.16
C LEU A 374 -28.42 -20.58 -33.40
N SER A 375 -29.00 -21.61 -34.04
CA SER A 375 -29.13 -22.94 -33.45
C SER A 375 -27.77 -23.59 -33.18
N SER A 376 -26.81 -23.40 -34.07
CA SER A 376 -25.45 -23.94 -33.92
C SER A 376 -24.71 -23.25 -32.76
N ARG A 377 -24.82 -21.93 -32.66
CA ARG A 377 -24.29 -21.13 -31.54
C ARG A 377 -24.95 -21.50 -30.21
N TRP A 378 -26.27 -21.70 -30.23
CA TRP A 378 -27.02 -22.11 -29.06
C TRP A 378 -26.55 -23.49 -28.56
N ALA A 379 -26.36 -24.46 -29.46
CA ALA A 379 -25.86 -25.78 -29.10
C ALA A 379 -24.43 -25.75 -28.51
N GLU A 380 -23.55 -24.87 -29.02
CA GLU A 380 -22.23 -24.66 -28.43
C GLU A 380 -22.34 -24.07 -27.02
N ARG A 381 -23.17 -23.04 -26.85
CA ARG A 381 -23.43 -22.40 -25.57
C ARG A 381 -24.04 -23.37 -24.56
N ASP A 382 -24.95 -24.22 -24.99
CA ASP A 382 -25.62 -25.19 -24.13
C ASP A 382 -24.63 -26.20 -23.55
N ARG A 383 -23.66 -26.68 -24.34
CA ARG A 383 -22.58 -27.55 -23.83
C ARG A 383 -21.78 -26.89 -22.71
N ILE A 384 -21.47 -25.59 -22.85
CA ILE A 384 -20.78 -24.82 -21.80
C ILE A 384 -21.70 -24.71 -20.58
N ASN A 385 -22.98 -24.37 -20.79
CA ASN A 385 -23.98 -24.27 -19.74
C ASN A 385 -24.15 -25.58 -18.97
N THR A 386 -24.10 -26.74 -19.62
CA THR A 386 -24.16 -28.03 -18.93
C THR A 386 -22.98 -28.21 -17.97
N VAL A 387 -21.77 -27.81 -18.38
CA VAL A 387 -20.59 -27.87 -17.50
C VAL A 387 -20.75 -26.91 -16.32
N LEU A 388 -21.20 -25.68 -16.58
CA LEU A 388 -21.46 -24.67 -15.55
C LEU A 388 -22.55 -25.14 -14.56
N ALA A 389 -23.67 -25.68 -15.06
CA ALA A 389 -24.76 -26.21 -14.26
C ALA A 389 -24.29 -27.35 -13.35
N ARG A 390 -23.46 -28.28 -13.87
CA ARG A 390 -22.83 -29.33 -13.05
C ARG A 390 -21.96 -28.75 -11.94
N ARG A 391 -21.18 -27.70 -12.22
CA ARG A 391 -20.36 -27.02 -11.19
C ARG A 391 -21.21 -26.32 -10.15
N LEU A 392 -22.29 -25.63 -10.54
CA LEU A 392 -23.23 -25.03 -9.60
C LEU A 392 -23.94 -26.09 -8.76
N ALA A 393 -24.36 -27.21 -9.35
CA ALA A 393 -24.91 -28.33 -8.59
C ALA A 393 -23.91 -28.88 -7.56
N GLN A 394 -22.63 -29.02 -7.92
CA GLN A 394 -21.57 -29.39 -6.98
C GLN A 394 -21.40 -28.35 -5.86
N LEU A 395 -21.46 -27.05 -6.18
CA LEU A 395 -21.43 -25.96 -5.21
C LEU A 395 -22.55 -26.11 -4.17
N SER A 396 -23.78 -26.38 -4.60
CA SER A 396 -24.92 -26.53 -3.67
C SER A 396 -24.83 -27.72 -2.72
N ARG A 397 -23.98 -28.72 -3.07
CA ARG A 397 -23.77 -29.92 -2.26
C ARG A 397 -22.61 -29.77 -1.28
N LEU A 398 -21.90 -28.63 -1.28
CA LEU A 398 -20.85 -28.38 -0.30
C LEU A 398 -21.44 -28.24 1.10
N SER A 399 -20.80 -28.90 2.07
CA SER A 399 -21.09 -28.65 3.49
C SER A 399 -20.72 -27.20 3.82
N GLY A 400 -21.70 -26.41 4.30
CA GLY A 400 -21.56 -24.97 4.51
C GLY A 400 -22.04 -24.11 3.33
N PHE A 401 -22.67 -24.70 2.31
CA PHE A 401 -23.40 -23.92 1.31
C PHE A 401 -24.61 -23.21 1.96
N THR A 402 -24.71 -21.90 1.76
CA THR A 402 -25.78 -21.06 2.36
C THR A 402 -26.62 -20.33 1.31
N GLY A 403 -26.28 -20.48 0.03
CA GLY A 403 -26.97 -19.83 -1.06
C GLY A 403 -28.25 -20.54 -1.48
N VAL A 404 -28.94 -19.94 -2.45
CA VAL A 404 -30.11 -20.53 -3.10
C VAL A 404 -29.85 -20.59 -4.60
N LEU A 405 -29.85 -21.80 -5.16
CA LEU A 405 -29.72 -22.03 -6.60
C LEU A 405 -31.08 -22.03 -7.27
N THR A 406 -31.63 -20.84 -7.44
CA THR A 406 -32.86 -20.61 -8.21
C THR A 406 -32.60 -19.52 -9.23
N VAL A 407 -33.17 -19.66 -10.43
CA VAL A 407 -33.16 -18.59 -11.43
C VAL A 407 -33.73 -17.30 -10.81
N GLY A 408 -32.99 -16.21 -10.96
CA GLY A 408 -33.40 -14.88 -10.52
C GLY A 408 -34.12 -14.11 -11.63
N GLN A 409 -34.39 -12.84 -11.34
CA GLN A 409 -35.04 -11.92 -12.26
C GLN A 409 -34.04 -10.84 -12.65
N ARG A 410 -33.81 -10.67 -13.96
CA ARG A 410 -32.96 -9.59 -14.47
C ARG A 410 -33.79 -8.31 -14.51
N GLU A 411 -33.33 -7.25 -13.84
CA GLU A 411 -33.96 -5.94 -13.91
C GLU A 411 -34.03 -5.44 -15.37
N GLY A 412 -35.19 -4.90 -15.75
CA GLY A 412 -35.45 -4.41 -17.10
C GLY A 412 -35.77 -5.48 -18.16
N ARG A 413 -35.79 -6.78 -17.81
CA ARG A 413 -36.18 -7.85 -18.74
C ARG A 413 -37.68 -8.15 -18.63
N ASP A 414 -38.37 -8.28 -19.75
CA ASP A 414 -39.78 -8.70 -19.77
C ASP A 414 -39.92 -10.15 -19.27
N HIS A 415 -40.70 -10.34 -18.20
CA HIS A 415 -40.94 -11.64 -17.57
C HIS A 415 -41.82 -12.56 -18.41
N ARG A 416 -42.62 -12.01 -19.32
CA ARG A 416 -43.50 -12.80 -20.21
C ARG A 416 -42.70 -13.64 -21.18
N LEU A 417 -41.46 -13.25 -21.49
CA LEU A 417 -40.58 -13.98 -22.40
C LEU A 417 -40.28 -15.39 -21.93
N VAL A 418 -40.40 -15.68 -20.63
CA VAL A 418 -40.10 -16.99 -20.04
C VAL A 418 -41.26 -17.98 -20.17
N ALA A 419 -42.49 -17.49 -20.36
CA ALA A 419 -43.68 -18.33 -20.34
C ALA A 419 -43.69 -19.33 -21.51
N GLY A 420 -43.86 -20.62 -21.19
CA GLY A 420 -43.97 -21.68 -22.20
C GLY A 420 -42.64 -22.15 -22.81
N ILE A 421 -41.50 -21.66 -22.33
CA ILE A 421 -40.18 -22.10 -22.81
C ILE A 421 -39.72 -23.32 -22.00
N PRO A 422 -39.26 -24.39 -22.67
CA PRO A 422 -38.70 -25.54 -21.99
C PRO A 422 -37.46 -25.16 -21.17
N TYR A 423 -37.17 -25.93 -20.11
CA TYR A 423 -35.93 -25.73 -19.40
C TYR A 423 -34.73 -26.12 -20.28
N PRO A 424 -33.56 -25.48 -20.09
CA PRO A 424 -32.31 -25.92 -20.71
C PRO A 424 -32.03 -27.39 -20.38
N SER A 425 -31.41 -28.08 -21.34
CA SER A 425 -31.06 -29.50 -21.27
C SER A 425 -30.09 -29.87 -20.16
#